data_AF-Q207G2-F1
#
_entry.id   AF-Q207G2-F1
#
_cell.length_a   1.000
_cell.length_b   1.000
_cell.length_c   1.000
_cell.angle_alpha   90.00
_cell.angle_beta   90.00
_cell.angle_gamma   90.00
#
_symmetry.space_group_name_H-M   'P 1'
#
loop_
_entity.id
_entity.type
_entity.pdbx_description
1 polymer ?
#
loop_
_entity_poly.entity_id
_entity_poly.type
_entity_poly.pdbx_seq_one_letter_code
_entity_poly.pdbx_strand_id
1 'polypeptide(L)'
;ISFLAEIRSAVEKGGKTISQFQVKLYHRSQERSLGNVMKATIPYIKVDIPIWVVFRALGVISDRDILEHICYDMQDNQMLEMLKPCIDEGFVIQDREIALDYIGNRGTTTGLNRERRLRYAQEILQKEMLPHVSMAEGSESKKAYFFGYMIHRLLLAAFERRDLDDRDHFGKKRLDLAGPLLANLFRMLFRKLTKDVYRYLQKCVETHKEFQLGLAVKHNTITNGLKYSLATGNWGDQKKTMSSKAGVSQVLNRYTYASTLSHLRRCNTPLGREGKIAKPRQLHNTHWGMVCPAETPEGQACGLVKNLSLMSCISVGSLSAPVIEFLEEWGLESLEENAHSSTPCTKVFVNGIWMGVHRDPANLVKTIKKLRRKDDISAEVSVVRDIRERELGLYTDAGRVCRPLFIVENQQLLLQKKHIENLARGKEEPEKDATKFEYKWDNLIKDGVIELLDAEEEETVMICMTPEDLENSRLQSAGIDPHENDGELDPSARLKAPTNAHTWTHCEIHPSMILGVW
;
A
#
# COMPACT_ATOMS: atom_id res chain seq x y z
N ILE A 1 18.22 14.42 -13.57
CA ILE A 1 17.63 13.97 -12.28
C ILE A 1 18.55 12.90 -11.72
N SER A 2 19.10 13.10 -10.52
CA SER A 2 19.93 12.11 -9.82
C SER A 2 19.07 11.20 -8.95
N PHE A 3 18.16 11.77 -8.17
CA PHE A 3 17.22 11.05 -7.31
C PHE A 3 15.79 11.53 -7.55
N LEU A 4 14.82 10.63 -7.36
CA LEU A 4 13.40 10.86 -7.57
C LEU A 4 12.62 10.26 -6.40
N ALA A 5 11.82 11.09 -5.73
CA ALA A 5 10.75 10.62 -4.85
C ALA A 5 9.43 10.73 -5.62
N GLU A 6 8.67 9.65 -5.67
CA GLU A 6 7.39 9.59 -6.37
C GLU A 6 6.31 9.09 -5.42
N ILE A 7 5.17 9.79 -5.38
CA ILE A 7 3.97 9.30 -4.74
C ILE A 7 2.81 9.26 -5.73
N ARG A 8 2.16 8.11 -5.80
CA ARG A 8 0.91 7.90 -6.53
C ARG A 8 -0.17 7.66 -5.51
N SER A 9 -1.10 8.60 -5.40
CA SER A 9 -2.10 8.53 -4.34
C SER A 9 -3.48 8.95 -4.83
N ALA A 10 -4.50 8.42 -4.16
CA ALA A 10 -5.90 8.75 -4.35
C ALA A 10 -6.57 8.76 -2.97
N VAL A 11 -7.74 9.37 -2.87
CA VAL A 11 -8.52 9.26 -1.63
C VAL A 11 -9.11 7.86 -1.53
N GLU A 12 -8.99 7.28 -0.34
CA GLU A 12 -9.53 5.96 -0.01
C GLU A 12 -11.05 5.89 -0.31
N LYS A 13 -11.78 6.93 0.10
CA LYS A 13 -13.21 7.11 -0.19
C LYS A 13 -13.42 7.98 -1.42
N GLY A 14 -13.92 7.34 -2.47
CA GLY A 14 -14.38 8.00 -3.69
C GLY A 14 -13.42 7.84 -4.86
N GLY A 15 -13.95 7.44 -6.02
CA GLY A 15 -13.13 7.17 -7.20
C GLY A 15 -12.68 8.44 -7.92
N LYS A 16 -11.85 9.26 -7.27
CA LYS A 16 -10.95 10.19 -7.95
C LYS A 16 -9.82 9.38 -8.58
N THR A 17 -9.33 9.80 -9.72
CA THR A 17 -8.20 9.16 -10.38
C THR A 17 -6.94 9.31 -9.54
N ILE A 18 -6.04 8.34 -9.65
CA ILE A 18 -4.72 8.40 -9.02
C ILE A 18 -4.01 9.67 -9.48
N SER A 19 -3.59 10.50 -8.53
CA SER A 19 -2.74 11.66 -8.75
C SER A 19 -1.30 11.27 -8.51
N GLN A 20 -0.40 11.77 -9.36
CA GLN A 20 1.03 11.53 -9.28
C GLN A 20 1.73 12.82 -8.90
N PHE A 21 2.48 12.79 -7.81
CA PHE A 21 3.30 13.89 -7.34
C PHE A 21 4.75 13.42 -7.23
N GLN A 22 5.70 14.25 -7.68
CA GLN A 22 7.11 13.87 -7.73
C GLN A 22 7.98 14.98 -7.17
N VAL A 23 9.07 14.61 -6.51
CA VAL A 23 10.16 15.50 -6.11
C VAL A 23 11.44 15.00 -6.75
N LYS A 24 12.11 15.86 -7.49
CA LYS A 24 13.29 15.54 -8.29
C LYS A 24 14.48 16.30 -7.75
N LEU A 25 15.56 15.57 -7.49
CA LEU A 25 16.87 16.15 -7.22
C LEU A 25 17.64 16.30 -8.54
N TYR A 26 18.08 17.51 -8.84
CA TYR A 26 18.88 17.84 -10.01
C TYR A 26 20.34 18.04 -9.60
N HIS A 27 21.26 17.46 -10.37
CA HIS A 27 22.68 17.61 -10.16
C HIS A 27 23.20 18.91 -10.78
N ARG A 28 24.21 19.51 -10.14
CA ARG A 28 24.89 20.77 -10.51
C ARG A 28 25.26 20.94 -12.00
N SER A 29 25.39 19.87 -12.78
CA SER A 29 25.84 19.91 -14.18
C SER A 29 24.70 20.04 -15.21
N GLN A 30 23.44 19.77 -14.85
CA GLN A 30 22.33 19.71 -15.82
C GLN A 30 21.57 21.02 -15.99
N GLU A 31 21.59 21.89 -14.98
CA GLU A 31 21.06 23.25 -15.06
C GLU A 31 22.21 24.21 -14.74
N ARG A 32 22.22 25.43 -15.30
CA ARG A 32 23.19 26.50 -14.97
C ARG A 32 22.99 27.03 -13.52
N SER A 33 22.78 26.11 -12.60
CA SER A 33 22.52 26.30 -11.17
C SER A 33 23.84 26.30 -10.41
N LEU A 34 23.90 27.11 -9.34
CA LEU A 34 25.05 27.23 -8.46
C LEU A 34 25.30 25.93 -7.65
N GLY A 35 24.31 25.04 -7.53
CA GLY A 35 24.39 23.78 -6.79
C GLY A 35 23.33 22.74 -7.17
N ASN A 36 23.22 21.69 -6.36
CA ASN A 36 22.16 20.70 -6.50
C ASN A 36 20.83 21.33 -6.04
N VAL A 37 19.80 21.28 -6.88
CA VAL A 37 18.49 21.89 -6.62
C VAL A 37 17.38 20.86 -6.65
N MET A 38 16.34 21.07 -5.86
CA MET A 38 15.18 20.20 -5.78
C MET A 38 13.93 20.90 -6.29
N LYS A 39 13.20 20.23 -7.17
CA LYS A 39 11.95 20.74 -7.74
C LYS A 39 10.85 19.68 -7.68
N ALA A 40 9.63 20.13 -7.48
CA ALA A 40 8.44 19.30 -7.42
C ALA A 40 7.63 19.38 -8.72
N THR A 41 7.19 18.23 -9.22
CA THR A 41 6.21 18.13 -10.30
C THR A 41 4.82 18.02 -9.69
N ILE A 42 4.04 19.08 -9.83
CA ILE A 42 2.65 19.16 -9.37
C ILE A 42 1.73 18.75 -10.53
N PRO A 43 0.70 17.92 -10.31
CA PRO A 43 -0.30 17.60 -11.33
C PRO A 43 -0.88 18.86 -11.98
N TYR A 44 -1.08 18.82 -13.30
CA TYR A 44 -1.65 19.93 -14.09
C TYR A 44 -0.81 21.21 -14.14
N ILE A 45 0.42 21.19 -13.63
CA ILE A 45 1.41 22.26 -13.80
C ILE A 45 2.43 21.81 -14.85
N LYS A 46 2.77 22.68 -15.80
CA LYS A 46 3.62 22.32 -16.96
C LYS A 46 5.11 22.24 -16.64
N VAL A 47 5.56 22.93 -15.59
CA VAL A 47 6.97 23.10 -15.24
C VAL A 47 7.19 22.67 -13.80
N ASP A 48 8.35 22.08 -13.52
CA ASP A 48 8.75 21.73 -12.17
C ASP A 48 8.94 23.00 -11.32
N ILE A 49 8.40 23.00 -10.10
CA ILE A 49 8.38 24.15 -9.20
C ILE A 49 9.42 23.94 -8.09
N PRO A 50 10.28 24.94 -7.77
CA PRO A 50 11.23 24.81 -6.66
C PRO A 50 10.53 24.49 -5.34
N ILE A 51 11.11 23.60 -4.53
CA ILE A 51 10.45 23.09 -3.31
C ILE A 51 10.11 24.21 -2.30
N TRP A 52 10.94 25.26 -2.19
CA TRP A 52 10.70 26.41 -1.32
C TRP A 52 9.42 27.17 -1.68
N VAL A 53 9.13 27.30 -2.97
CA VAL A 53 7.91 27.95 -3.47
C VAL A 53 6.67 27.15 -3.09
N VAL A 54 6.77 25.82 -3.10
CA VAL A 54 5.66 24.94 -2.71
C VAL A 54 5.35 25.07 -1.21
N PHE A 55 6.37 25.09 -0.34
CA PHE A 55 6.17 25.33 1.10
C PHE A 55 5.50 26.69 1.39
N ARG A 56 5.99 27.75 0.75
CA ARG A 56 5.40 29.09 0.90
C ARG A 56 3.95 29.14 0.42
N ALA A 57 3.62 28.43 -0.67
CA ALA A 57 2.23 28.32 -1.15
C ALA A 57 1.32 27.55 -0.18
N LEU A 58 1.86 26.55 0.53
CA LEU A 58 1.17 25.80 1.60
C LEU A 58 0.99 26.60 2.90
N GLY A 59 1.65 27.75 3.03
CA GLY A 59 1.51 28.65 4.18
C GLY A 59 2.68 28.63 5.16
N VAL A 60 3.73 27.85 4.89
CA VAL A 60 4.97 27.86 5.69
C VAL A 60 5.94 28.87 5.07
N ILE A 61 6.00 30.08 5.64
CA ILE A 61 6.72 31.23 5.05
C ILE A 61 8.16 31.34 5.57
N SER A 62 8.36 31.12 6.88
CA SER A 62 9.67 31.20 7.53
C SER A 62 10.60 30.11 7.02
N ASP A 63 11.80 30.49 6.57
CA ASP A 63 12.79 29.52 6.07
C ASP A 63 13.23 28.54 7.17
N ARG A 64 13.26 28.98 8.43
CA ARG A 64 13.55 28.10 9.58
C ARG A 64 12.49 27.02 9.72
N ASP A 65 11.22 27.40 9.64
CA ASP A 65 10.10 26.47 9.77
C ASP A 65 10.14 25.46 8.63
N ILE A 66 10.42 25.89 7.39
CA ILE A 66 10.61 24.98 6.24
C ILE A 66 11.70 23.95 6.52
N LEU A 67 12.84 24.39 7.08
CA LEU A 67 13.92 23.48 7.47
C LEU A 67 13.48 22.49 8.55
N GLU A 68 12.70 22.92 9.55
CA GLU A 68 12.18 22.05 10.63
C GLU A 68 11.21 20.98 10.09
N HIS A 69 10.51 21.24 8.98
CA HIS A 69 9.66 20.24 8.31
C HIS A 69 10.47 19.17 7.54
N ILE A 70 11.68 19.51 7.06
CA ILE A 70 12.51 18.62 6.24
C ILE A 70 13.57 17.91 7.08
N CYS A 71 14.23 18.64 7.97
CA CYS A 71 15.35 18.17 8.77
C CYS A 71 14.93 18.15 10.25
N TYR A 72 14.74 16.95 10.78
CA TYR A 72 14.33 16.77 12.18
C TYR A 72 15.48 17.00 13.17
N ASP A 73 16.73 16.96 12.70
CA ASP A 73 17.93 17.21 13.50
C ASP A 73 18.69 18.42 12.95
N MET A 74 18.56 19.56 13.62
CA MET A 74 19.22 20.81 13.23
C MET A 74 20.75 20.77 13.40
N GLN A 75 21.32 19.71 13.99
CA GLN A 75 22.77 19.53 14.08
C GLN A 75 23.36 18.89 12.82
N ASP A 76 22.53 18.38 11.90
CA ASP A 76 22.97 17.74 10.67
C ASP A 76 23.38 18.77 9.60
N ASN A 77 24.60 19.29 9.75
CA ASN A 77 25.18 20.28 8.85
C ASN A 77 25.21 19.82 7.38
N GLN A 78 25.37 18.52 7.12
CA GLN A 78 25.42 18.00 5.74
C GLN A 78 24.07 18.18 5.03
N MET A 79 22.98 17.85 5.71
CA MET A 79 21.63 17.99 5.15
C MET A 79 21.27 19.46 4.94
N LEU A 80 21.61 20.32 5.92
CA LEU A 80 21.38 21.76 5.83
C LEU A 80 22.19 22.40 4.69
N GLU A 81 23.42 21.96 4.46
CA GLU A 81 24.26 22.46 3.36
C GLU A 81 23.69 22.09 1.99
N MET A 82 23.13 20.90 1.83
CA MET A 82 22.43 20.50 0.59
C MET A 82 21.23 21.41 0.29
N LEU A 83 20.56 21.93 1.33
CA LEU A 83 19.37 22.73 1.17
C LEU A 83 19.67 24.20 0.81
N LYS A 84 20.88 24.70 1.03
CA LYS A 84 21.26 26.10 0.74
C LYS A 84 20.94 26.53 -0.70
N PRO A 85 21.32 25.79 -1.76
CA PRO A 85 20.99 26.18 -3.13
C PRO A 85 19.48 26.18 -3.42
N CYS A 86 18.71 25.37 -2.69
CA CYS A 86 17.25 25.34 -2.81
C CYS A 86 16.60 26.58 -2.15
N ILE A 87 17.21 27.13 -1.08
CA ILE A 87 16.82 28.40 -0.47
C ILE A 87 17.08 29.55 -1.46
N ASP A 88 18.27 29.58 -2.07
CA ASP A 88 18.67 30.63 -3.01
C ASP A 88 17.72 30.70 -4.22
N GLU A 89 17.28 29.55 -4.75
CA GLU A 89 16.31 29.49 -5.85
C GLU A 89 14.92 30.02 -5.43
N GLY A 90 14.54 29.82 -4.17
CA GLY A 90 13.28 30.28 -3.59
C GLY A 90 13.29 31.75 -3.15
N PHE A 91 14.46 32.39 -3.03
CA PHE A 91 14.64 33.69 -2.39
C PHE A 91 13.80 34.83 -3.00
N VAL A 92 13.49 34.77 -4.29
CA VAL A 92 12.70 35.81 -4.98
C VAL A 92 11.24 35.83 -4.51
N ILE A 93 10.74 34.70 -4.02
CA ILE A 93 9.32 34.54 -3.68
C ILE A 93 9.21 34.55 -2.16
N GLN A 94 8.83 35.70 -1.60
CA GLN A 94 8.74 35.84 -0.15
C GLN A 94 7.34 35.53 0.41
N ASP A 95 6.29 35.91 -0.31
CA ASP A 95 4.91 35.80 0.17
C ASP A 95 4.13 34.61 -0.41
N ARG A 96 3.14 34.13 0.36
CA ARG A 96 2.21 33.06 -0.05
C ARG A 96 1.47 33.40 -1.35
N GLU A 97 0.97 34.62 -1.49
CA GLU A 97 0.25 35.02 -2.71
C GLU A 97 1.15 35.02 -3.94
N ILE A 98 2.40 35.46 -3.80
CA ILE A 98 3.37 35.46 -4.91
C ILE A 98 3.69 34.01 -5.30
N ALA A 99 3.83 33.12 -4.32
CA ALA A 99 4.05 31.69 -4.56
C ALA A 99 2.86 31.06 -5.32
N LEU A 100 1.62 31.35 -4.90
CA LEU A 100 0.42 30.87 -5.57
C LEU A 100 0.30 31.45 -6.99
N ASP A 101 0.61 32.73 -7.21
CA ASP A 101 0.60 33.33 -8.54
C ASP A 101 1.68 32.69 -9.44
N TYR A 102 2.86 32.42 -8.88
CA TYR A 102 3.96 31.75 -9.57
C TYR A 102 3.58 30.36 -10.08
N ILE A 103 2.88 29.57 -9.25
CA ILE A 103 2.35 28.25 -9.60
C ILE A 103 1.21 28.39 -10.61
N GLY A 104 0.23 29.25 -10.34
CA GLY A 104 -0.96 29.43 -11.17
C GLY A 104 -0.63 29.91 -12.59
N ASN A 105 0.40 30.74 -12.75
CA ASN A 105 0.87 31.21 -14.05
C ASN A 105 1.53 30.10 -14.90
N ARG A 106 1.98 29.01 -14.27
CA ARG A 106 2.57 27.83 -14.92
C ARG A 106 1.58 26.68 -15.08
N GLY A 107 0.30 26.95 -14.82
CA GLY A 107 -0.80 26.04 -15.03
C GLY A 107 -1.01 25.66 -16.50
N THR A 108 -1.88 24.68 -16.70
CA THR A 108 -2.32 24.31 -18.06
C THR A 108 -3.17 25.40 -18.72
N THR A 109 -4.01 26.09 -17.94
CA THR A 109 -4.87 27.19 -18.40
C THR A 109 -4.10 28.51 -18.47
N THR A 110 -3.93 29.06 -19.68
CA THR A 110 -3.23 30.34 -19.92
C THR A 110 -4.20 31.53 -19.96
N GLY A 111 -3.70 32.74 -19.68
CA GLY A 111 -4.49 33.98 -19.82
C GLY A 111 -5.44 34.31 -18.66
N LEU A 112 -5.25 33.69 -17.50
CA LEU A 112 -6.03 33.97 -16.30
C LEU A 112 -5.54 35.27 -15.61
N ASN A 113 -6.48 36.09 -15.15
CA ASN A 113 -6.19 37.22 -14.26
C ASN A 113 -5.56 36.72 -12.94
N ARG A 114 -4.77 37.57 -12.26
CA ARG A 114 -4.08 37.24 -11.01
C ARG A 114 -4.97 36.53 -9.98
N GLU A 115 -6.15 37.08 -9.70
CA GLU A 115 -7.09 36.49 -8.73
C GLU A 115 -7.57 35.07 -9.11
N ARG A 116 -7.77 34.82 -10.42
CA ARG A 116 -8.13 33.48 -10.91
C ARG A 116 -6.95 32.53 -10.86
N ARG A 117 -5.71 33.02 -11.05
CA ARG A 117 -4.49 32.21 -10.90
C ARG A 117 -4.28 31.77 -9.46
N LEU A 118 -4.49 32.67 -8.50
CA LEU A 118 -4.42 32.35 -7.07
C LEU A 118 -5.41 31.23 -6.70
N ARG A 119 -6.69 31.39 -7.08
CA ARG A 119 -7.72 30.38 -6.84
C ARG A 119 -7.40 29.04 -7.52
N TYR A 120 -6.94 29.07 -8.76
CA TYR A 120 -6.55 27.88 -9.50
C TYR A 120 -5.39 27.12 -8.81
N ALA A 121 -4.35 27.84 -8.38
CA ALA A 121 -3.23 27.23 -7.66
C ALA A 121 -3.67 26.64 -6.32
N GLN A 122 -4.51 27.34 -5.57
CA GLN A 122 -5.07 26.86 -4.31
C GLN A 122 -5.89 25.57 -4.50
N GLU A 123 -6.76 25.53 -5.51
CA GLU A 123 -7.55 24.32 -5.83
C GLU A 123 -6.67 23.12 -6.20
N ILE A 124 -5.57 23.34 -6.94
CA ILE A 124 -4.62 22.28 -7.28
C ILE A 124 -3.91 21.76 -6.03
N LEU A 125 -3.39 22.63 -5.18
CA LEU A 125 -2.71 22.22 -3.95
C LEU A 125 -3.67 21.52 -2.98
N GLN A 126 -4.93 21.94 -2.95
CA GLN A 126 -5.95 21.32 -2.10
C GLN A 126 -6.42 19.96 -2.64
N LYS A 127 -6.75 19.86 -3.94
CA LYS A 127 -7.42 18.67 -4.49
C LYS A 127 -6.45 17.72 -5.17
N GLU A 128 -5.40 18.20 -5.83
CA GLU A 128 -4.54 17.38 -6.71
C GLU A 128 -3.19 17.03 -6.07
N MET A 129 -2.59 17.92 -5.27
CA MET A 129 -1.40 17.60 -4.48
C MET A 129 -1.79 16.74 -3.29
N LEU A 130 -1.14 15.57 -3.15
CA LEU A 130 -1.31 14.65 -2.01
C LEU A 130 -2.79 14.43 -1.59
N PRO A 131 -3.66 13.97 -2.52
CA PRO A 131 -5.10 13.89 -2.25
C PRO A 131 -5.46 12.96 -1.10
N HIS A 132 -4.68 11.88 -0.88
CA HIS A 132 -4.91 10.90 0.18
C HIS A 132 -4.81 11.49 1.60
N VAL A 133 -3.99 12.51 1.82
CA VAL A 133 -3.83 13.14 3.14
C VAL A 133 -5.14 13.85 3.53
N SER A 134 -5.63 14.70 2.64
CA SER A 134 -6.93 15.38 2.79
C SER A 134 -7.24 16.21 1.54
N MET A 135 -8.52 16.35 1.22
CA MET A 135 -9.02 17.36 0.27
C MET A 135 -9.81 18.50 0.96
N ALA A 136 -9.93 18.45 2.29
CA ALA A 136 -10.62 19.49 3.05
C ALA A 136 -9.80 20.80 3.05
N GLU A 137 -10.51 21.93 3.16
CA GLU A 137 -9.88 23.24 3.40
C GLU A 137 -9.24 23.25 4.78
N GLY A 138 -8.09 23.92 4.94
CA GLY A 138 -7.36 23.97 6.22
C GLY A 138 -6.43 22.79 6.49
N SER A 139 -6.31 21.82 5.56
CA SER A 139 -5.40 20.67 5.69
C SER A 139 -4.01 20.89 5.08
N GLU A 140 -3.65 22.13 4.75
CA GLU A 140 -2.38 22.48 4.12
C GLU A 140 -1.16 22.19 5.02
N SER A 141 -1.29 22.39 6.33
CA SER A 141 -0.26 22.08 7.34
C SER A 141 0.14 20.60 7.29
N LYS A 142 -0.83 19.67 7.33
CA LYS A 142 -0.60 18.23 7.22
C LYS A 142 0.12 17.85 5.91
N LYS A 143 -0.23 18.51 4.81
CA LYS A 143 0.45 18.32 3.51
C LYS A 143 1.88 18.86 3.51
N ALA A 144 2.15 19.96 4.21
CA ALA A 144 3.49 20.51 4.35
C ALA A 144 4.41 19.54 5.12
N TYR A 145 3.93 18.95 6.22
CA TYR A 145 4.67 17.90 6.94
C TYR A 145 4.96 16.69 6.06
N PHE A 146 3.95 16.19 5.34
CA PHE A 146 4.15 15.05 4.45
C PHE A 146 5.11 15.37 3.30
N PHE A 147 5.05 16.58 2.75
CA PHE A 147 5.97 17.05 1.73
C PHE A 147 7.41 17.16 2.24
N GLY A 148 7.60 17.68 3.45
CA GLY A 148 8.88 17.67 4.15
C GLY A 148 9.42 16.26 4.37
N TYR A 149 8.57 15.32 4.79
CA TYR A 149 8.91 13.90 4.92
C TYR A 149 9.38 13.27 3.60
N MET A 150 8.73 13.57 2.48
CA MET A 150 9.16 13.10 1.16
C MET A 150 10.57 13.61 0.80
N ILE A 151 10.84 14.89 1.07
CA ILE A 151 12.16 15.50 0.81
C ILE A 151 13.21 14.91 1.75
N HIS A 152 12.87 14.71 3.03
CA HIS A 152 13.75 14.08 4.02
C HIS A 152 14.22 12.71 3.53
N ARG A 153 13.30 11.84 3.10
CA ARG A 153 13.63 10.52 2.56
C ARG A 153 14.47 10.58 1.29
N LEU A 154 14.19 11.55 0.41
CA LEU A 154 14.99 11.79 -0.79
C LEU A 154 16.45 12.14 -0.43
N LEU A 155 16.65 12.98 0.60
CA LEU A 155 17.97 13.36 1.09
C LEU A 155 18.69 12.19 1.77
N LEU A 156 18.01 11.39 2.59
CA LEU A 156 18.62 10.18 3.18
C LEU A 156 19.15 9.21 2.12
N ALA A 157 18.41 9.03 1.03
CA ALA A 157 18.86 8.24 -0.11
C ALA A 157 20.03 8.91 -0.85
N ALA A 158 20.01 10.23 -1.02
CA ALA A 158 21.08 10.98 -1.68
C ALA A 158 22.40 10.95 -0.89
N PHE A 159 22.34 10.85 0.43
CA PHE A 159 23.51 10.70 1.32
C PHE A 159 23.89 9.23 1.58
N GLU A 160 23.23 8.27 0.93
CA GLU A 160 23.46 6.83 1.15
C GLU A 160 23.25 6.37 2.60
N ARG A 161 22.50 7.14 3.39
CA ARG A 161 22.12 6.78 4.77
C ARG A 161 20.97 5.76 4.80
N ARG A 162 20.25 5.68 3.67
CA ARG A 162 19.13 4.76 3.44
C ARG A 162 19.28 4.13 2.06
N ASP A 163 18.95 2.84 1.98
CA ASP A 163 18.91 2.11 0.73
C ASP A 163 17.76 2.59 -0.17
N LEU A 164 17.94 2.42 -1.49
CA LEU A 164 16.90 2.74 -2.46
C LEU A 164 15.71 1.78 -2.30
N ASP A 165 14.50 2.33 -2.37
CA ASP A 165 13.29 1.52 -2.27
C ASP A 165 13.22 0.48 -3.40
N ASP A 166 12.99 -0.78 -3.04
CA ASP A 166 12.84 -1.87 -4.02
C ASP A 166 11.43 -1.85 -4.65
N ARG A 167 11.39 -1.50 -5.93
CA ARG A 167 10.15 -1.49 -6.73
C ARG A 167 9.60 -2.90 -6.96
N ASP A 168 10.39 -3.95 -6.84
CA ASP A 168 10.01 -5.33 -7.15
C ASP A 168 9.45 -6.08 -5.93
N HIS A 169 9.69 -5.57 -4.71
CA HIS A 169 9.06 -6.01 -3.46
C HIS A 169 7.54 -6.21 -3.60
N PHE A 170 7.08 -7.42 -3.29
CA PHE A 170 5.68 -7.83 -3.51
C PHE A 170 4.74 -7.16 -2.51
N GLY A 171 5.18 -6.95 -1.26
CA GLY A 171 4.42 -6.22 -0.24
C GLY A 171 4.05 -4.78 -0.61
N LYS A 172 4.80 -4.13 -1.52
CA LYS A 172 4.49 -2.78 -2.01
C LYS A 172 3.53 -2.78 -3.22
N LYS A 173 3.00 -3.95 -3.59
CA LYS A 173 2.03 -4.14 -4.67
C LYS A 173 0.69 -4.61 -4.09
N ARG A 174 -0.37 -4.38 -4.85
CA ARG A 174 -1.73 -4.84 -4.53
C ARG A 174 -2.30 -5.58 -5.74
N LEU A 175 -3.12 -6.58 -5.46
CA LEU A 175 -3.88 -7.32 -6.47
C LEU A 175 -5.29 -6.73 -6.59
N ASP A 176 -5.57 -6.14 -7.76
CA ASP A 176 -6.91 -5.70 -8.13
C ASP A 176 -7.80 -6.93 -8.40
N LEU A 177 -8.66 -7.28 -7.44
CA LEU A 177 -9.66 -8.35 -7.61
C LEU A 177 -10.84 -7.91 -8.49
N ALA A 178 -11.72 -8.87 -8.82
CA ALA A 178 -12.94 -8.61 -9.58
C ALA A 178 -13.82 -7.51 -8.98
N GLY A 179 -13.90 -7.41 -7.64
CA GLY A 179 -14.69 -6.39 -6.94
C GLY A 179 -14.25 -4.96 -7.27
N PRO A 180 -13.01 -4.54 -6.89
CA PRO A 180 -12.49 -3.21 -7.22
C PRO A 180 -12.51 -2.89 -8.71
N LEU A 181 -12.22 -3.88 -9.57
CA LEU A 181 -12.29 -3.71 -11.01
C LEU A 181 -13.72 -3.38 -11.46
N LEU A 182 -14.71 -4.21 -11.08
CA LEU A 182 -16.13 -4.01 -11.43
C LEU A 182 -16.67 -2.69 -10.90
N ALA A 183 -16.29 -2.30 -9.68
CA ALA A 183 -16.66 -1.01 -9.09
C ALA A 183 -16.18 0.17 -9.96
N ASN A 184 -14.92 0.12 -10.43
CA ASN A 184 -14.36 1.14 -11.31
C ASN A 184 -15.08 1.18 -12.67
N LEU A 185 -15.37 0.02 -13.26
CA LEU A 185 -16.11 -0.08 -14.52
C LEU A 185 -17.53 0.49 -14.39
N PHE A 186 -18.25 0.08 -13.35
CA PHE A 186 -19.60 0.55 -13.07
C PHE A 186 -19.61 2.07 -12.85
N ARG A 187 -18.67 2.60 -12.07
CA ARG A 187 -18.54 4.05 -11.82
C ARG A 187 -18.36 4.84 -13.12
N MET A 188 -17.53 4.34 -14.03
CA MET A 188 -17.31 4.99 -15.33
C MET A 188 -18.60 5.02 -16.17
N LEU A 189 -19.30 3.88 -16.27
CA LEU A 189 -20.57 3.77 -17.01
C LEU A 189 -21.67 4.62 -16.36
N PHE A 190 -21.75 4.63 -15.04
CA PHE A 190 -22.72 5.40 -14.28
C PHE A 190 -22.49 6.91 -14.44
N ARG A 191 -21.24 7.38 -14.37
CA ARG A 191 -20.90 8.78 -14.67
C ARG A 191 -21.28 9.18 -16.10
N LYS A 192 -21.12 8.28 -17.07
CA LYS A 192 -21.57 8.50 -18.44
C LYS A 192 -23.09 8.63 -18.51
N LEU A 193 -23.82 7.74 -17.85
CA LEU A 193 -25.28 7.82 -17.74
C LEU A 193 -25.74 9.15 -17.12
N THR A 194 -25.14 9.59 -16.00
CA THR A 194 -25.45 10.88 -15.37
C THR A 194 -25.21 12.05 -16.32
N LYS A 195 -24.11 12.05 -17.08
CA LYS A 195 -23.81 13.08 -18.09
C LYS A 195 -24.82 13.06 -19.25
N ASP A 196 -25.27 11.90 -19.67
CA ASP A 196 -26.26 11.77 -20.75
C ASP A 196 -27.63 12.28 -20.30
N VAL A 197 -28.06 11.97 -19.07
CA VAL A 197 -29.28 12.51 -18.44
C VAL A 197 -29.18 14.03 -18.30
N TYR A 198 -28.03 14.55 -17.84
CA TYR A 198 -27.79 16.00 -17.73
C TYR A 198 -27.91 16.71 -19.09
N ARG A 199 -27.32 16.15 -20.15
CA ARG A 199 -27.44 16.71 -21.51
C ARG A 199 -28.88 16.68 -22.03
N TYR A 200 -29.66 15.65 -21.70
CA TYR A 200 -31.07 15.59 -22.05
C TYR A 200 -31.88 16.65 -21.31
N LEU A 201 -31.64 16.82 -20.00
CA LEU A 201 -32.25 17.88 -19.19
C LEU A 201 -31.97 19.26 -19.78
N GLN A 202 -30.71 19.54 -20.14
CA GLN A 202 -30.32 20.81 -20.76
C GLN A 202 -31.12 21.08 -22.05
N LYS A 203 -31.31 20.08 -22.91
CA LYS A 203 -32.12 20.20 -24.13
C LYS A 203 -33.59 20.43 -23.84
N CYS A 204 -34.16 19.78 -22.83
CA CYS A 204 -35.55 19.99 -22.42
C CYS A 204 -35.76 21.44 -21.97
N VAL A 205 -34.81 22.00 -21.20
CA VAL A 205 -34.84 23.40 -20.76
C VAL A 205 -34.72 24.36 -21.95
N GLU A 206 -33.77 24.14 -22.86
CA GLU A 206 -33.56 24.97 -24.06
C GLU A 206 -34.76 24.95 -25.02
N THR A 207 -35.50 23.83 -25.08
CA THR A 207 -36.67 23.65 -25.96
C THR A 207 -38.01 23.84 -25.28
N HIS A 208 -38.03 24.25 -24.00
CA HIS A 208 -39.23 24.38 -23.16
C HIS A 208 -40.12 23.12 -23.17
N LYS A 209 -39.52 21.93 -23.21
CA LYS A 209 -40.23 20.65 -23.13
C LYS A 209 -40.17 20.10 -21.71
N GLU A 210 -41.24 19.45 -21.27
CA GLU A 210 -41.24 18.74 -20.00
C GLU A 210 -40.21 17.61 -19.96
N PHE A 211 -39.54 17.47 -18.82
CA PHE A 211 -38.54 16.44 -18.62
C PHE A 211 -39.22 15.10 -18.31
N GLN A 212 -39.03 14.12 -19.21
CA GLN A 212 -39.54 12.76 -19.01
C GLN A 212 -38.39 11.81 -18.67
N LEU A 213 -38.45 11.23 -17.47
CA LEU A 213 -37.38 10.36 -16.95
C LEU A 213 -37.15 9.12 -17.82
N GLY A 214 -38.22 8.50 -18.34
CA GLY A 214 -38.13 7.30 -19.19
C GLY A 214 -37.38 7.53 -20.50
N LEU A 215 -37.44 8.73 -21.06
CA LEU A 215 -36.68 9.10 -22.26
C LEU A 215 -35.23 9.49 -21.94
N ALA A 216 -35.00 10.02 -20.74
CA ALA A 216 -33.68 10.45 -20.28
C ALA A 216 -32.76 9.27 -19.95
N VAL A 217 -33.29 8.26 -19.24
CA VAL A 217 -32.50 7.14 -18.68
C VAL A 217 -32.39 6.01 -19.69
N LYS A 218 -31.26 5.95 -20.39
CA LYS A 218 -30.95 4.87 -21.34
C LYS A 218 -30.28 3.68 -20.65
N HIS A 219 -31.06 2.66 -20.30
CA HIS A 219 -30.55 1.42 -19.66
C HIS A 219 -29.43 0.73 -20.47
N ASN A 220 -29.50 0.81 -21.81
CA ASN A 220 -28.50 0.24 -22.71
C ASN A 220 -27.07 0.72 -22.47
N THR A 221 -26.86 1.92 -21.91
CA THR A 221 -25.52 2.45 -21.62
C THR A 221 -24.76 1.56 -20.64
N ILE A 222 -25.43 1.06 -19.59
CA ILE A 222 -24.81 0.18 -18.59
C ILE A 222 -24.80 -1.26 -19.09
N THR A 223 -25.95 -1.78 -19.56
CA THR A 223 -26.08 -3.18 -19.99
C THR A 223 -25.07 -3.54 -21.09
N ASN A 224 -25.01 -2.73 -22.16
CA ASN A 224 -24.08 -3.00 -23.26
C ASN A 224 -22.63 -2.69 -22.88
N GLY A 225 -22.41 -1.68 -22.03
CA GLY A 225 -21.08 -1.34 -21.52
C GLY A 225 -20.44 -2.47 -20.71
N LEU A 226 -21.21 -3.08 -19.79
CA LEU A 226 -20.76 -4.23 -19.01
C LEU A 226 -20.56 -5.46 -19.88
N LYS A 227 -21.55 -5.80 -20.74
CA LYS A 227 -21.46 -6.94 -21.65
C LYS A 227 -20.23 -6.87 -22.55
N TYR A 228 -19.97 -5.69 -23.13
CA TYR A 228 -18.79 -5.48 -23.99
C TYR A 228 -17.47 -5.66 -23.22
N SER A 229 -17.34 -5.02 -22.07
CA SER A 229 -16.07 -5.02 -21.31
C SER A 229 -15.74 -6.43 -20.78
N LEU A 230 -16.76 -7.17 -20.33
CA LEU A 230 -16.61 -8.56 -19.88
C LEU A 230 -16.34 -9.53 -21.04
N ALA A 231 -16.99 -9.35 -22.19
CA ALA A 231 -16.78 -10.23 -23.34
C ALA A 231 -15.43 -10.02 -24.03
N THR A 232 -14.97 -8.78 -24.14
CA THR A 232 -13.73 -8.44 -24.85
C THR A 232 -12.49 -8.40 -23.94
N GLY A 233 -12.69 -8.29 -22.62
CA GLY A 233 -11.60 -8.09 -21.67
C GLY A 233 -10.96 -6.70 -21.72
N ASN A 234 -11.58 -5.74 -22.42
CA ASN A 234 -11.14 -4.35 -22.47
C ASN A 234 -11.88 -3.51 -21.42
N TRP A 235 -11.16 -3.10 -20.38
CA TRP A 235 -11.70 -2.30 -19.29
C TRP A 235 -11.31 -0.84 -19.49
N GLY A 236 -12.25 -0.01 -19.98
CA GLY A 236 -12.01 1.41 -20.22
C GLY A 236 -13.02 2.05 -21.18
N ASP A 237 -12.80 3.32 -21.50
CA ASP A 237 -13.63 4.02 -22.48
C ASP A 237 -13.33 3.48 -23.88
N GLN A 238 -14.36 2.96 -24.55
CA GLN A 238 -14.30 2.39 -25.90
C GLN A 238 -13.67 3.34 -26.93
N LYS A 239 -13.74 4.66 -26.68
CA LYS A 239 -13.18 5.69 -27.56
C LYS A 239 -11.70 5.98 -27.34
N LYS A 240 -11.11 5.50 -26.24
CA LYS A 240 -9.71 5.75 -25.86
C LYS A 240 -8.96 4.44 -25.60
N THR A 241 -8.73 3.69 -26.68
CA THR A 241 -8.08 2.36 -26.69
C THR A 241 -6.69 2.34 -26.01
N MET A 242 -5.94 3.45 -26.05
CA MET A 242 -4.62 3.55 -25.40
C MET A 242 -4.65 3.54 -23.86
N SER A 243 -5.81 3.70 -23.22
CA SER A 243 -5.95 3.77 -21.76
C SER A 243 -6.69 2.58 -21.14
N SER A 244 -7.17 1.64 -21.97
CA SER A 244 -7.92 0.48 -21.49
C SER A 244 -6.98 -0.61 -20.96
N LYS A 245 -7.26 -1.15 -19.77
CA LYS A 245 -6.62 -2.38 -19.28
C LYS A 245 -7.16 -3.55 -20.10
N ALA A 246 -6.35 -4.09 -21.01
CA ALA A 246 -6.70 -5.24 -21.83
C ALA A 246 -6.33 -6.57 -21.12
N GLY A 247 -7.07 -7.63 -21.41
CA GLY A 247 -6.75 -9.00 -20.96
C GLY A 247 -7.14 -9.32 -19.52
N VAL A 248 -7.98 -8.49 -18.90
CA VAL A 248 -8.51 -8.71 -17.54
C VAL A 248 -9.58 -9.81 -17.53
N SER A 249 -10.47 -9.82 -18.53
CA SER A 249 -11.43 -10.92 -18.73
C SER A 249 -10.87 -11.92 -19.74
N GLN A 250 -11.00 -13.20 -19.43
CA GLN A 250 -10.53 -14.31 -20.26
C GLN A 250 -11.58 -15.44 -20.24
N VAL A 251 -11.66 -16.21 -21.32
CA VAL A 251 -12.51 -17.40 -21.37
C VAL A 251 -11.94 -18.45 -20.42
N LEU A 252 -12.78 -18.98 -19.53
CA LEU A 252 -12.39 -19.98 -18.54
C LEU A 252 -11.83 -21.23 -19.23
N ASN A 253 -10.62 -21.62 -18.84
CA ASN A 253 -10.00 -22.84 -19.31
C ASN A 253 -10.63 -24.06 -18.62
N ARG A 254 -11.18 -25.00 -19.41
CA ARG A 254 -11.87 -26.21 -18.92
C ARG A 254 -11.26 -27.50 -19.45
N TYR A 255 -9.98 -27.52 -19.83
CA TYR A 255 -9.33 -28.76 -20.27
C TYR A 255 -9.30 -29.83 -19.18
N THR A 256 -9.03 -29.44 -17.93
CA THR A 256 -9.03 -30.32 -16.75
C THR A 256 -9.59 -29.57 -15.55
N TYR A 257 -9.93 -30.32 -14.49
CA TYR A 257 -10.37 -29.74 -13.22
C TYR A 257 -9.28 -28.83 -12.62
N ALA A 258 -8.03 -29.30 -12.57
CA ALA A 258 -6.89 -28.53 -12.07
C ALA A 258 -6.64 -27.25 -12.88
N SER A 259 -6.71 -27.34 -14.22
CA SER A 259 -6.58 -26.18 -15.11
C SER A 259 -7.64 -25.11 -14.84
N THR A 260 -8.86 -25.52 -14.48
CA THR A 260 -9.93 -24.59 -14.12
C THR A 260 -9.58 -23.84 -12.82
N LEU A 261 -9.08 -24.55 -11.81
CA LEU A 261 -8.68 -23.96 -10.52
C LEU A 261 -7.45 -23.06 -10.64
N SER A 262 -6.41 -23.49 -11.37
CA SER A 262 -5.23 -22.67 -11.69
C SER A 262 -5.65 -21.39 -12.39
N HIS A 263 -6.57 -21.47 -13.37
CA HIS A 263 -7.01 -20.28 -14.10
C HIS A 263 -7.72 -19.25 -13.21
N LEU A 264 -8.48 -19.68 -12.20
CA LEU A 264 -9.13 -18.80 -11.23
C LEU A 264 -8.14 -18.10 -10.28
N ARG A 265 -6.95 -18.69 -10.07
CA ARG A 265 -5.90 -18.18 -9.17
C ARG A 265 -4.80 -17.40 -9.88
N ARG A 266 -4.98 -17.14 -11.17
CA ARG A 266 -4.03 -16.43 -12.01
C ARG A 266 -4.03 -14.93 -11.75
N CYS A 267 -2.85 -14.37 -11.55
CA CYS A 267 -2.58 -12.95 -11.48
C CYS A 267 -1.79 -12.50 -12.71
N ASN A 268 -2.14 -11.34 -13.27
CA ASN A 268 -1.46 -10.78 -14.43
C ASN A 268 -0.86 -9.41 -14.11
N THR A 269 0.42 -9.25 -14.41
CA THR A 269 1.11 -7.96 -14.27
C THR A 269 0.78 -7.08 -15.49
N PRO A 270 0.36 -5.81 -15.31
CA PRO A 270 -0.07 -4.94 -16.40
C PRO A 270 1.10 -4.35 -17.21
N LEU A 271 2.10 -5.17 -17.54
CA LEU A 271 3.25 -4.80 -18.36
C LEU A 271 3.09 -5.34 -19.78
N GLY A 272 3.56 -4.58 -20.75
CA GLY A 272 3.62 -5.02 -22.15
C GLY A 272 4.49 -6.27 -22.27
N ARG A 273 3.98 -7.30 -22.96
CA ARG A 273 4.69 -8.58 -23.13
C ARG A 273 5.94 -8.46 -24.00
N GLU A 274 6.06 -7.39 -24.78
CA GLU A 274 7.18 -7.09 -25.68
C GLU A 274 8.44 -6.64 -24.91
N GLY A 275 8.29 -6.15 -23.67
CA GLY A 275 9.40 -5.73 -22.84
C GLY A 275 10.20 -6.92 -22.28
N LYS A 276 11.47 -7.06 -22.69
CA LYS A 276 12.44 -8.01 -22.12
C LYS A 276 13.10 -7.48 -20.83
N ILE A 277 12.34 -6.81 -19.97
CA ILE A 277 12.87 -6.32 -18.70
C ILE A 277 12.93 -7.49 -17.72
N ALA A 278 14.12 -7.82 -17.23
CA ALA A 278 14.36 -9.00 -16.40
C ALA A 278 13.75 -8.87 -14.98
N LYS A 279 13.98 -7.74 -14.30
CA LYS A 279 13.62 -7.56 -12.89
C LYS A 279 12.17 -7.91 -12.51
N PRO A 280 11.11 -7.42 -13.20
CA PRO A 280 9.73 -7.76 -12.83
C PRO A 280 9.36 -9.22 -13.12
N ARG A 281 10.17 -9.94 -13.92
CA ARG A 281 9.94 -11.34 -14.30
C ARG A 281 10.69 -12.32 -13.41
N GLN A 282 11.79 -11.88 -12.79
CA GLN A 282 12.55 -12.71 -11.87
C GLN A 282 11.75 -13.02 -10.61
N LEU A 283 11.97 -14.21 -10.06
CA LEU A 283 11.39 -14.58 -8.78
C LEU A 283 12.07 -13.75 -7.68
N HIS A 284 11.29 -12.92 -7.03
CA HIS A 284 11.69 -12.15 -5.85
C HIS A 284 11.45 -12.94 -4.56
N ASN A 285 12.28 -12.74 -3.54
CA ASN A 285 12.19 -13.46 -2.26
C ASN A 285 10.84 -13.25 -1.56
N THR A 286 10.28 -12.04 -1.67
CA THR A 286 8.98 -11.66 -1.09
C THR A 286 7.78 -12.37 -1.75
N HIS A 287 8.01 -13.20 -2.78
CA HIS A 287 6.95 -14.05 -3.33
C HIS A 287 6.73 -15.31 -2.50
N TRP A 288 7.68 -15.68 -1.64
CA TRP A 288 7.63 -16.90 -0.85
C TRP A 288 6.35 -16.95 0.00
N GLY A 289 5.61 -18.06 -0.08
CA GLY A 289 4.34 -18.23 0.62
C GLY A 289 3.13 -17.49 0.03
N MET A 290 3.34 -16.52 -0.86
CA MET A 290 2.27 -15.72 -1.50
C MET A 290 1.90 -16.20 -2.90
N VAL A 291 2.94 -16.53 -3.68
CA VAL A 291 2.83 -16.91 -5.10
C VAL A 291 3.62 -18.21 -5.31
N CYS A 292 3.09 -19.10 -6.15
CA CYS A 292 3.79 -20.31 -6.54
C CYS A 292 5.11 -19.96 -7.26
N PRO A 293 6.26 -20.49 -6.81
CA PRO A 293 7.55 -20.17 -7.42
C PRO A 293 7.73 -20.80 -8.82
N ALA A 294 7.01 -21.88 -9.12
CA ALA A 294 7.20 -22.67 -10.33
C ALA A 294 6.10 -22.45 -11.40
N GLU A 295 4.90 -22.02 -11.01
CA GLU A 295 3.73 -21.96 -11.91
C GLU A 295 3.67 -20.65 -12.70
N THR A 296 4.46 -20.58 -13.77
CA THR A 296 4.46 -19.50 -14.76
C THR A 296 4.47 -20.07 -16.17
N PRO A 297 3.79 -19.46 -17.16
CA PRO A 297 3.91 -19.86 -18.55
C PRO A 297 5.32 -19.62 -19.09
N GLU A 298 5.72 -20.42 -20.07
CA GLU A 298 6.97 -20.24 -20.81
C GLU A 298 6.89 -19.04 -21.79
N GLY A 299 8.06 -18.53 -22.20
CA GLY A 299 8.17 -17.50 -23.23
C GLY A 299 7.83 -16.08 -22.74
N GLN A 300 7.13 -15.29 -23.57
CA GLN A 300 6.94 -13.85 -23.37
C GLN A 300 6.14 -13.48 -22.11
N ALA A 301 5.37 -14.42 -21.57
CA ALA A 301 4.57 -14.21 -20.36
C ALA A 301 5.29 -14.68 -19.07
N CYS A 302 6.48 -15.25 -19.20
CA CYS A 302 7.25 -15.76 -18.06
C CYS A 302 7.49 -14.68 -17.00
N GLY A 303 7.11 -14.98 -15.76
CA GLY A 303 7.21 -14.11 -14.60
C GLY A 303 6.18 -12.96 -14.54
N LEU A 304 5.45 -12.69 -15.62
CA LEU A 304 4.39 -11.68 -15.65
C LEU A 304 3.04 -12.25 -15.22
N VAL A 305 2.80 -13.51 -15.60
CA VAL A 305 1.66 -14.30 -15.15
C VAL A 305 2.13 -15.14 -13.97
N LYS A 306 1.46 -14.97 -12.84
CA LYS A 306 1.78 -15.61 -11.56
C LYS A 306 0.54 -16.32 -11.05
N ASN A 307 0.70 -17.37 -10.24
CA ASN A 307 -0.44 -18.05 -9.61
C ASN A 307 -0.30 -18.02 -8.10
N LEU A 308 -1.42 -17.79 -7.41
CA LEU A 308 -1.48 -17.73 -5.96
C LEU A 308 -1.13 -19.10 -5.34
N SER A 309 -0.30 -19.06 -4.30
CA SER A 309 0.01 -20.24 -3.45
C SER A 309 -1.25 -20.78 -2.76
N LEU A 310 -1.29 -22.06 -2.39
CA LEU A 310 -2.49 -22.71 -1.86
C LEU A 310 -3.16 -21.93 -0.71
N MET A 311 -2.36 -21.46 0.25
CA MET A 311 -2.84 -20.77 1.45
C MET A 311 -2.88 -19.24 1.32
N SER A 312 -2.51 -18.65 0.18
CA SER A 312 -2.61 -17.19 0.08
C SER A 312 -4.07 -16.73 0.04
N CYS A 313 -4.33 -15.72 0.85
CA CYS A 313 -5.59 -15.01 0.97
C CYS A 313 -5.38 -13.58 0.48
N ILE A 314 -6.37 -13.01 -0.19
CA ILE A 314 -6.29 -11.61 -0.62
C ILE A 314 -7.21 -10.79 0.26
N SER A 315 -6.70 -9.72 0.86
CA SER A 315 -7.50 -8.83 1.70
C SER A 315 -8.66 -8.23 0.91
N VAL A 316 -9.85 -8.28 1.51
CA VAL A 316 -11.05 -7.63 0.98
C VAL A 316 -11.04 -6.14 1.32
N GLY A 317 -10.32 -5.78 2.39
CA GLY A 317 -10.23 -4.42 2.92
C GLY A 317 -11.25 -4.20 4.03
N SER A 318 -10.84 -3.41 5.02
CA SER A 318 -11.66 -3.07 6.19
C SER A 318 -11.73 -1.57 6.37
N LEU A 319 -12.73 -1.12 7.14
CA LEU A 319 -12.89 0.30 7.44
C LEU A 319 -11.69 0.79 8.27
N SER A 320 -11.08 1.90 7.83
CA SER A 320 -9.98 2.55 8.54
C SER A 320 -10.43 3.32 9.79
N ALA A 321 -11.71 3.73 9.85
CA ALA A 321 -12.22 4.59 10.93
C ALA A 321 -12.06 3.99 12.35
N PRO A 322 -12.41 2.71 12.63
CA PRO A 322 -12.21 2.13 13.95
C PRO A 322 -10.73 2.08 14.37
N VAL A 323 -9.82 1.88 13.42
CA VAL A 323 -8.37 1.88 13.69
C VAL A 323 -7.90 3.30 14.03
N ILE A 324 -8.42 4.31 13.33
CA ILE A 324 -8.09 5.72 13.60
C ILE A 324 -8.62 6.14 14.98
N GLU A 325 -9.88 5.84 15.30
CA GLU A 325 -10.50 6.13 16.60
C GLU A 325 -9.69 5.50 17.74
N PHE A 326 -9.29 4.24 17.60
CA PHE A 326 -8.43 3.57 18.57
C PHE A 326 -7.06 4.27 18.77
N LEU A 327 -6.43 4.72 17.68
CA LEU A 327 -5.14 5.41 17.76
C LEU A 327 -5.26 6.75 18.48
N GLU A 328 -6.31 7.52 18.18
CA GLU A 328 -6.59 8.81 18.82
C GLU A 328 -6.84 8.64 20.33
N GLU A 329 -7.60 7.61 20.73
CA GLU A 329 -7.85 7.30 22.14
C GLU A 329 -6.60 6.81 22.90
N TRP A 330 -5.69 6.09 22.23
CA TRP A 330 -4.48 5.53 22.85
C TRP A 330 -3.35 6.55 23.05
N GLY A 331 -3.58 7.83 22.70
CA GLY A 331 -2.61 8.92 22.92
C GLY A 331 -1.71 9.20 21.72
N LEU A 332 -2.24 9.09 20.50
CA LEU A 332 -1.57 9.60 19.31
C LEU A 332 -1.47 11.14 19.38
N GLU A 333 -0.24 11.67 19.38
CA GLU A 333 0.02 13.12 19.38
C GLU A 333 -0.10 13.68 17.97
N SER A 334 -0.74 14.84 17.83
CA SER A 334 -0.89 15.50 16.54
C SER A 334 0.45 16.04 16.02
N LEU A 335 0.58 16.17 14.70
CA LEU A 335 1.81 16.65 14.06
C LEU A 335 2.18 18.08 14.49
N GLU A 336 1.17 18.93 14.73
CA GLU A 336 1.34 20.32 15.09
C GLU A 336 1.80 20.48 16.55
N GLU A 337 1.29 19.64 17.44
CA GLU A 337 1.68 19.61 18.86
C GLU A 337 3.13 19.13 19.05
N ASN A 338 3.57 18.15 18.25
CA ASN A 338 4.90 17.57 18.38
C ASN A 338 6.00 18.34 17.63
N ALA A 339 5.68 19.42 16.91
CA ALA A 339 6.61 20.15 16.03
C ALA A 339 7.90 20.61 16.75
N HIS A 340 7.82 20.91 18.05
CA HIS A 340 8.92 21.44 18.86
C HIS A 340 9.48 20.45 19.89
N SER A 341 9.01 19.19 19.86
CA SER A 341 9.45 18.18 20.81
C SER A 341 10.87 17.72 20.50
N SER A 342 11.77 17.83 21.48
CA SER A 342 13.14 17.33 21.38
C SER A 342 13.24 15.81 21.50
N THR A 343 12.13 15.13 21.85
CA THR A 343 12.14 13.68 22.09
C THR A 343 11.85 12.95 20.79
N PRO A 344 12.67 11.95 20.41
CA PRO A 344 12.43 11.18 19.20
C PRO A 344 11.17 10.33 19.35
N CYS A 345 10.09 10.73 18.67
CA CYS A 345 8.84 9.97 18.60
C CYS A 345 8.79 9.11 17.34
N THR A 346 8.01 8.02 17.36
CA THR A 346 7.76 7.16 16.20
C THR A 346 6.59 7.71 15.39
N LYS A 347 6.77 7.82 14.07
CA LYS A 347 5.73 8.31 13.15
C LYS A 347 4.70 7.21 12.92
N VAL A 348 3.42 7.53 12.98
CA VAL A 348 2.33 6.57 12.76
C VAL A 348 1.60 6.87 11.46
N PHE A 349 1.57 5.90 10.57
CA PHE A 349 0.92 5.96 9.27
C PHE A 349 -0.25 4.98 9.20
N VAL A 350 -1.40 5.43 8.71
CA VAL A 350 -2.56 4.57 8.40
C VAL A 350 -2.87 4.71 6.91
N ASN A 351 -2.78 3.61 6.16
CA ASN A 351 -2.95 3.60 4.69
C ASN A 351 -2.12 4.68 3.97
N GLY A 352 -0.91 4.97 4.48
CA GLY A 352 -0.01 5.99 3.96
C GLY A 352 -0.28 7.42 4.41
N ILE A 353 -1.35 7.67 5.17
CA ILE A 353 -1.63 8.98 5.79
C ILE A 353 -0.81 9.08 7.08
N TRP A 354 0.03 10.10 7.19
CA TRP A 354 0.76 10.41 8.43
C TRP A 354 -0.23 11.02 9.43
N MET A 355 -0.69 10.21 10.38
CA MET A 355 -1.74 10.61 11.33
C MET A 355 -1.16 11.42 12.50
N GLY A 356 0.02 11.04 12.98
CA GLY A 356 0.65 11.67 14.12
C GLY A 356 1.93 10.97 14.53
N VAL A 357 2.31 11.17 15.78
CA VAL A 357 3.47 10.49 16.39
C VAL A 357 3.09 9.84 17.71
N HIS A 358 3.85 8.83 18.10
CA HIS A 358 3.64 8.11 19.34
C HIS A 358 4.97 7.86 20.05
N ARG A 359 4.99 8.01 21.39
CA ARG A 359 6.20 7.86 22.21
C ARG A 359 6.55 6.41 22.52
N ASP A 360 5.53 5.56 22.69
CA ASP A 360 5.70 4.14 23.01
C ASP A 360 5.07 3.21 21.95
N PRO A 361 5.70 3.07 20.77
CA PRO A 361 5.18 2.22 19.71
C PRO A 361 5.21 0.72 20.05
N ALA A 362 6.03 0.29 21.03
CA ALA A 362 6.18 -1.13 21.36
C ALA A 362 4.90 -1.66 22.02
N ASN A 363 4.39 -0.94 23.02
CA ASN A 363 3.13 -1.31 23.66
C ASN A 363 1.94 -1.12 22.72
N LEU A 364 1.95 -0.07 21.88
CA LEU A 364 0.91 0.14 20.88
C LEU A 364 0.77 -1.05 19.92
N VAL A 365 1.87 -1.52 19.33
CA VAL A 365 1.87 -2.69 18.43
C VAL A 365 1.38 -3.95 19.15
N LYS A 366 1.82 -4.17 20.40
CA LYS A 366 1.38 -5.31 21.20
C LYS A 366 -0.12 -5.28 21.46
N THR A 367 -0.69 -4.11 21.73
CA THR A 367 -2.13 -3.94 21.94
C THR A 367 -2.91 -4.15 20.63
N ILE A 368 -2.47 -3.56 19.52
CA ILE A 368 -3.15 -3.74 18.22
C ILE A 368 -3.15 -5.20 17.79
N LYS A 369 -2.01 -5.92 17.93
CA LYS A 369 -1.95 -7.36 17.64
C LYS A 369 -2.87 -8.18 18.55
N LYS A 370 -3.01 -7.80 19.82
CA LYS A 370 -3.99 -8.44 20.72
C LYS A 370 -5.44 -8.20 20.30
N LEU A 371 -5.78 -6.99 19.87
CA LEU A 371 -7.13 -6.67 19.36
C LEU A 371 -7.43 -7.43 18.07
N ARG A 372 -6.45 -7.54 17.16
CA ARG A 372 -6.53 -8.37 15.95
C ARG A 372 -6.81 -9.84 16.27
N ARG A 373 -6.12 -10.39 17.29
CA ARG A 373 -6.28 -11.79 17.72
C ARG A 373 -7.60 -12.08 18.44
N LYS A 374 -8.29 -11.04 18.93
CA LYS A 374 -9.61 -11.15 19.58
C LYS A 374 -10.79 -10.87 18.66
N ASP A 375 -10.53 -10.56 17.38
CA ASP A 375 -11.53 -10.16 16.39
C ASP A 375 -12.20 -8.79 16.70
N ASP A 376 -11.59 -7.96 17.56
CA ASP A 376 -12.03 -6.57 17.81
C ASP A 376 -11.65 -5.66 16.61
N ILE A 377 -10.50 -5.95 16.00
CA ILE A 377 -10.04 -5.37 14.74
C ILE A 377 -9.99 -6.50 13.71
N SER A 378 -10.34 -6.20 12.45
CA SER A 378 -10.29 -7.18 11.37
C SER A 378 -8.93 -7.89 11.29
N ALA A 379 -8.97 -9.23 11.20
CA ALA A 379 -7.79 -10.08 11.05
C ALA A 379 -6.92 -9.73 9.83
N GLU A 380 -7.47 -9.02 8.83
CA GLU A 380 -6.75 -8.57 7.65
C GLU A 380 -5.87 -7.34 7.89
N VAL A 381 -6.02 -6.62 9.00
CA VAL A 381 -5.22 -5.41 9.26
C VAL A 381 -3.75 -5.79 9.48
N SER A 382 -2.85 -5.17 8.72
CA SER A 382 -1.41 -5.37 8.84
C SER A 382 -0.78 -4.28 9.70
N VAL A 383 0.23 -4.69 10.47
CA VAL A 383 0.95 -3.83 11.43
C VAL A 383 2.46 -4.00 11.19
N VAL A 384 3.10 -2.96 10.66
CA VAL A 384 4.53 -2.96 10.32
C VAL A 384 5.25 -1.92 11.17
N ARG A 385 6.15 -2.36 12.04
CA ARG A 385 6.99 -1.45 12.84
C ARG A 385 8.43 -1.48 12.33
N ASP A 386 8.83 -0.41 11.65
CA ASP A 386 10.23 -0.19 11.30
C ASP A 386 10.95 0.52 12.45
N ILE A 387 11.82 -0.22 13.14
CA ILE A 387 12.58 0.28 14.28
C ILE A 387 13.69 1.22 13.82
N ARG A 388 14.29 0.98 12.65
CA ARG A 388 15.41 1.76 12.12
C ARG A 388 14.94 3.14 11.66
N GLU A 389 13.84 3.18 10.91
CA GLU A 389 13.26 4.42 10.40
C GLU A 389 12.33 5.12 11.41
N ARG A 390 12.03 4.45 12.55
CA ARG A 390 11.07 4.91 13.57
C ARG A 390 9.70 5.20 12.98
N GLU A 391 9.19 4.24 12.22
CA GLU A 391 7.89 4.31 11.57
C GLU A 391 7.00 3.13 11.98
N LEU A 392 5.73 3.41 12.17
CA LEU A 392 4.68 2.41 12.38
C LEU A 392 3.66 2.57 11.25
N GLY A 393 3.56 1.57 10.38
CA GLY A 393 2.60 1.49 9.30
C GLY A 393 1.44 0.56 9.66
N LEU A 394 0.22 1.03 9.44
CA LEU A 394 -1.02 0.27 9.57
C LEU A 394 -1.72 0.25 8.22
N TYR A 395 -2.06 -0.95 7.73
CA TYR A 395 -2.70 -1.12 6.44
C TYR A 395 -4.03 -1.87 6.58
N THR A 396 -5.11 -1.20 6.17
CA THR A 396 -6.47 -1.77 6.13
C THR A 396 -6.98 -1.89 4.69
N ASP A 397 -6.15 -1.56 3.70
CA ASP A 397 -6.51 -1.57 2.29
C ASP A 397 -6.70 -2.98 1.72
N ALA A 398 -7.47 -3.03 0.63
CA ALA A 398 -7.79 -4.24 -0.11
C ALA A 398 -6.66 -4.63 -1.08
N GLY A 399 -6.60 -5.91 -1.46
CA GLY A 399 -5.66 -6.42 -2.46
C GLY A 399 -4.27 -6.76 -1.91
N ARG A 400 -4.06 -6.72 -0.60
CA ARG A 400 -2.85 -7.29 0.03
C ARG A 400 -2.93 -8.80 -0.05
N VAL A 401 -1.79 -9.46 -0.26
CA VAL A 401 -1.72 -10.91 -0.19
C VAL A 401 -1.20 -11.27 1.19
N CYS A 402 -2.00 -12.04 1.91
CA CYS A 402 -1.69 -12.54 3.23
C CYS A 402 -1.55 -14.05 3.18
N ARG A 403 -0.81 -14.61 4.13
CA ARG A 403 -0.82 -16.05 4.39
C ARG A 403 -1.02 -16.33 5.87
N PRO A 404 -1.67 -17.45 6.24
CA PRO A 404 -1.83 -17.82 7.62
C PRO A 404 -0.59 -18.51 8.16
N LEU A 405 -0.19 -18.17 9.38
CA LEU A 405 0.92 -18.78 10.10
C LEU A 405 0.50 -19.08 11.55
N PHE A 406 1.14 -20.08 12.17
CA PHE A 406 0.94 -20.33 13.60
C PHE A 406 1.70 -19.31 14.42
N ILE A 407 1.07 -18.80 15.47
CA ILE A 407 1.71 -17.85 16.39
C ILE A 407 2.59 -18.60 17.38
N VAL A 408 3.79 -18.06 17.62
CA VAL A 408 4.73 -18.52 18.65
C VAL A 408 4.82 -17.47 19.75
N GLU A 409 4.62 -17.88 21.00
CA GLU A 409 4.89 -17.06 22.18
C GLU A 409 5.81 -17.83 23.13
N ASN A 410 6.86 -17.17 23.65
CA ASN A 410 7.84 -17.78 24.55
C ASN A 410 8.45 -19.08 24.01
N GLN A 411 8.79 -19.11 22.70
CA GLN A 411 9.32 -20.30 22.00
C GLN A 411 8.39 -21.53 22.04
N GLN A 412 7.08 -21.32 22.19
CA GLN A 412 6.07 -22.36 22.13
C GLN A 412 4.93 -21.98 21.18
N LEU A 413 4.39 -22.97 20.48
CA LEU A 413 3.20 -22.78 19.64
C LEU A 413 1.98 -22.52 20.53
N LEU A 414 1.19 -21.50 20.18
CA LEU A 414 -0.13 -21.29 20.79
C LEU A 414 -1.13 -22.38 20.39
N LEU A 415 -0.88 -23.08 19.27
CA LEU A 415 -1.66 -24.24 18.86
C LEU A 415 -1.42 -25.39 19.84
N GLN A 416 -2.48 -25.81 20.53
CA GLN A 416 -2.46 -26.94 21.45
C GLN A 416 -3.24 -28.11 20.87
N LYS A 417 -2.95 -29.32 21.38
CA LYS A 417 -3.63 -30.56 20.97
C LYS A 417 -5.17 -30.47 21.12
N LYS A 418 -5.65 -29.75 22.15
CA LYS A 418 -7.08 -29.46 22.35
C LYS A 418 -7.75 -28.80 21.13
N HIS A 419 -7.05 -27.89 20.44
CA HIS A 419 -7.59 -27.21 19.26
C HIS A 419 -7.72 -28.19 18.09
N ILE A 420 -6.78 -29.13 17.97
CA ILE A 420 -6.78 -30.19 16.94
C ILE A 420 -7.92 -31.18 17.22
N GLU A 421 -8.10 -31.59 18.48
CA GLU A 421 -9.22 -32.45 18.90
C GLU A 421 -10.57 -31.77 18.65
N ASN A 422 -10.69 -30.48 18.93
CA ASN A 422 -11.88 -29.69 18.61
C ASN A 422 -12.14 -29.63 17.09
N LEU A 423 -11.11 -29.43 16.27
CA LEU A 423 -11.25 -29.46 14.80
C LEU A 423 -11.70 -30.84 14.29
N ALA A 424 -11.15 -31.92 14.86
CA ALA A 424 -11.52 -33.28 14.51
C ALA A 424 -12.99 -33.54 14.84
N ARG A 425 -13.42 -33.20 16.07
CA ARG A 425 -14.83 -33.31 16.50
C ARG A 425 -15.77 -32.43 15.67
N GLY A 426 -15.33 -31.22 15.29
CA GLY A 426 -16.11 -30.31 14.47
C GLY A 426 -16.31 -30.77 13.02
N LYS A 427 -15.49 -31.71 12.55
CA LYS A 427 -15.61 -32.35 11.23
C LYS A 427 -16.59 -33.52 11.24
N GLU A 428 -16.82 -34.15 12.40
CA GLU A 428 -17.76 -35.26 12.54
C GLU A 428 -19.21 -34.78 12.34
N GLU A 429 -20.00 -35.57 11.60
CA GLU A 429 -21.42 -35.27 11.44
C GLU A 429 -22.14 -35.50 12.78
N PRO A 430 -23.01 -34.57 13.23
CA PRO A 430 -23.73 -34.76 14.47
C PRO A 430 -24.66 -35.99 14.38
N GLU A 431 -24.69 -36.81 15.43
CA GLU A 431 -25.76 -37.79 15.63
C GLU A 431 -27.11 -37.08 15.65
N LYS A 432 -28.18 -37.80 15.24
CA LYS A 432 -29.49 -37.24 14.87
C LYS A 432 -30.19 -36.37 15.95
N ASP A 433 -29.70 -36.33 17.19
CA ASP A 433 -30.28 -35.56 18.31
C ASP A 433 -29.26 -34.71 19.10
N ALA A 434 -28.02 -34.52 18.61
CA ALA A 434 -27.00 -33.72 19.31
C ALA A 434 -26.86 -32.29 18.75
N THR A 435 -26.62 -31.31 19.63
CA THR A 435 -26.22 -29.96 19.21
C THR A 435 -24.89 -30.04 18.47
N LYS A 436 -24.87 -29.60 17.21
CA LYS A 436 -23.66 -29.59 16.37
C LYS A 436 -22.55 -28.78 17.03
N PHE A 437 -21.47 -29.44 17.44
CA PHE A 437 -20.26 -28.77 17.85
C PHE A 437 -19.55 -28.25 16.60
N GLU A 438 -19.54 -26.93 16.39
CA GLU A 438 -18.93 -26.31 15.23
C GLU A 438 -17.63 -25.61 15.62
N TYR A 439 -16.51 -26.21 15.21
CA TYR A 439 -15.19 -25.62 15.38
C TYR A 439 -14.46 -25.69 14.02
N LYS A 440 -14.32 -24.53 13.39
CA LYS A 440 -13.79 -24.35 12.03
C LYS A 440 -12.53 -23.48 12.03
N TRP A 441 -11.98 -23.26 10.85
CA TRP A 441 -10.84 -22.36 10.62
C TRP A 441 -11.04 -20.97 11.24
N ASP A 442 -12.23 -20.39 11.11
CA ASP A 442 -12.53 -19.06 11.66
C ASP A 442 -12.40 -19.02 13.19
N ASN A 443 -12.68 -20.13 13.87
CA ASN A 443 -12.47 -20.24 15.31
C ASN A 443 -10.98 -20.21 15.69
N LEU A 444 -10.08 -20.78 14.86
CA LEU A 444 -8.64 -20.73 15.13
C LEU A 444 -8.07 -19.31 15.02
N ILE A 445 -8.63 -18.50 14.11
CA ILE A 445 -8.29 -17.08 13.99
C ILE A 445 -8.80 -16.33 15.23
N LYS A 446 -10.07 -16.55 15.63
CA LYS A 446 -10.70 -15.90 16.80
C LYS A 446 -10.08 -16.30 18.13
N ASP A 447 -9.58 -17.53 18.23
CA ASP A 447 -8.85 -18.02 19.40
C ASP A 447 -7.41 -17.47 19.43
N GLY A 448 -6.98 -16.71 18.41
CA GLY A 448 -5.67 -16.09 18.35
C GLY A 448 -4.53 -17.11 18.20
N VAL A 449 -4.78 -18.22 17.51
CA VAL A 449 -3.80 -19.30 17.28
C VAL A 449 -3.10 -19.14 15.93
N ILE A 450 -3.83 -18.59 14.96
CA ILE A 450 -3.36 -18.34 13.59
C ILE A 450 -3.42 -16.83 13.32
N GLU A 451 -2.36 -16.31 12.70
CA GLU A 451 -2.26 -14.90 12.29
C GLU A 451 -2.10 -14.83 10.76
N LEU A 452 -2.83 -13.92 10.13
CA LEU A 452 -2.68 -13.62 8.70
C LEU A 452 -1.60 -12.56 8.55
N LEU A 453 -0.46 -12.92 7.96
CA LEU A 453 0.63 -11.99 7.70
C LEU A 453 0.67 -11.61 6.23
N ASP A 454 0.79 -10.31 5.95
CA ASP A 454 1.08 -9.85 4.61
C ASP A 454 2.59 -9.74 4.36
N ALA A 455 2.96 -9.56 3.09
CA ALA A 455 4.35 -9.52 2.68
C ALA A 455 5.13 -8.32 3.24
N GLU A 456 4.49 -7.29 3.82
CA GLU A 456 5.23 -6.21 4.50
C GLU A 456 5.41 -6.48 5.99
N GLU A 457 4.42 -7.07 6.66
CA GLU A 457 4.52 -7.49 8.04
C GLU A 457 5.58 -8.59 8.21
N GLU A 458 5.79 -9.41 7.17
CA GLU A 458 6.84 -10.42 7.11
C GLU A 458 8.27 -9.88 7.31
N GLU A 459 8.54 -8.63 6.96
CA GLU A 459 9.85 -8.01 7.18
C GLU A 459 10.14 -7.77 8.68
N THR A 460 9.12 -7.85 9.53
CA THR A 460 9.23 -7.60 10.99
C THR A 460 9.15 -8.85 11.84
N VAL A 461 8.91 -10.01 11.23
CA VAL A 461 8.66 -11.28 11.93
C VAL A 461 9.76 -12.29 11.63
N MET A 462 9.92 -13.24 12.54
CA MET A 462 10.85 -14.36 12.40
C MET A 462 10.06 -15.66 12.40
N ILE A 463 10.12 -16.42 11.29
CA ILE A 463 9.27 -17.60 11.02
C ILE A 463 10.13 -18.87 11.02
N CYS A 464 9.83 -19.83 11.89
CA CYS A 464 10.45 -21.15 11.85
C CYS A 464 9.78 -22.03 10.79
N MET A 465 10.58 -22.87 10.12
CA MET A 465 10.12 -23.72 9.01
C MET A 465 9.34 -24.94 9.49
N THR A 466 9.76 -25.52 10.61
CA THR A 466 9.11 -26.68 11.22
C THR A 466 8.99 -26.52 12.74
N PRO A 467 8.01 -27.18 13.39
CA PRO A 467 7.93 -27.23 14.84
C PRO A 467 9.16 -27.85 15.52
N GLU A 468 9.87 -28.74 14.82
CA GLU A 468 11.13 -29.32 15.29
C GLU A 468 12.23 -28.26 15.44
N ASP A 469 12.32 -27.34 14.49
CA ASP A 469 13.29 -26.23 14.56
C ASP A 469 13.03 -25.32 15.77
N LEU A 470 11.77 -25.14 16.13
CA LEU A 470 11.34 -24.38 17.32
C LEU A 470 11.73 -25.11 18.60
N GLU A 471 11.50 -26.42 18.68
CA GLU A 471 11.88 -27.25 19.82
C GLU A 471 13.41 -27.28 20.00
N ASN A 472 14.16 -27.41 18.91
CA ASN A 472 15.62 -27.36 18.93
C ASN A 472 16.14 -26.02 19.47
N SER A 473 15.57 -24.90 19.02
CA SER A 473 15.90 -23.56 19.53
C SER A 473 15.59 -23.41 21.02
N ARG A 474 14.49 -24.03 21.49
CA ARG A 474 14.11 -24.05 22.91
C ARG A 474 15.10 -24.85 23.76
N LEU A 475 15.53 -26.02 23.29
CA LEU A 475 16.53 -26.87 23.97
C LEU A 475 17.90 -26.19 24.02
N GLN A 476 18.37 -25.64 22.89
CA GLN A 476 19.61 -24.87 22.84
C GLN A 476 19.59 -23.68 23.80
N SER A 477 18.47 -22.96 23.88
CA SER A 477 18.31 -21.83 24.82
C SER A 477 18.38 -22.27 26.29
N ALA A 478 18.04 -23.53 26.58
CA ALA A 478 18.20 -24.14 27.90
C ALA A 478 19.61 -24.75 28.14
N GLY A 479 20.52 -24.64 27.17
CA GLY A 479 21.87 -25.21 27.24
C GLY A 479 21.91 -26.72 26.99
N ILE A 480 20.85 -27.31 26.45
CA ILE A 480 20.75 -28.72 26.09
C ILE A 480 21.08 -28.85 24.61
N ASP A 481 21.99 -29.76 24.25
CA ASP A 481 22.26 -30.04 22.84
C ASP A 481 21.07 -30.81 22.24
N PRO A 482 20.31 -30.21 21.29
CA PRO A 482 19.14 -30.85 20.70
C PRO A 482 19.50 -32.10 19.90
N HIS A 483 20.77 -32.27 19.51
CA HIS A 483 21.24 -33.39 18.69
C HIS A 483 21.97 -34.47 19.52
N GLU A 484 22.04 -34.34 20.84
CA GLU A 484 22.74 -35.31 21.72
C GLU A 484 22.12 -36.72 21.64
N ASN A 485 20.82 -36.81 21.35
CA ASN A 485 20.06 -38.05 21.24
C ASN A 485 19.66 -38.41 19.79
N ASP A 486 20.06 -37.61 18.79
CA ASP A 486 19.90 -38.04 17.41
C ASP A 486 20.81 -39.26 17.22
N GLY A 487 20.22 -40.40 16.85
CA GLY A 487 20.95 -41.66 16.66
C GLY A 487 21.98 -41.61 15.53
N GLU A 488 22.39 -42.77 14.99
CA GLU A 488 23.23 -42.80 13.79
C GLU A 488 22.62 -41.92 12.68
N LEU A 489 23.46 -41.06 12.10
CA LEU A 489 23.10 -40.05 11.11
C LEU A 489 22.39 -40.72 9.92
N ASP A 490 21.07 -40.54 9.81
CA ASP A 490 20.27 -41.13 8.73
C ASP A 490 20.74 -40.56 7.37
N PRO A 491 21.37 -41.39 6.49
CA PRO A 491 21.89 -40.91 5.22
C PRO A 491 20.80 -40.47 4.24
N SER A 492 19.55 -40.85 4.49
CA SER A 492 18.40 -40.50 3.65
C SER A 492 17.66 -39.24 4.14
N ALA A 493 17.98 -38.77 5.35
CA ALA A 493 17.36 -37.58 5.91
C ALA A 493 17.79 -36.31 5.17
N ARG A 494 16.87 -35.35 5.08
CA ARG A 494 17.16 -34.04 4.51
C ARG A 494 18.18 -33.33 5.40
N LEU A 495 19.27 -32.85 4.80
CA LEU A 495 20.22 -31.97 5.50
C LEU A 495 19.51 -30.72 6.01
N LYS A 496 19.56 -30.51 7.33
CA LYS A 496 19.03 -29.33 8.00
C LYS A 496 20.16 -28.35 8.28
N ALA A 497 19.88 -27.06 8.07
CA ALA A 497 20.81 -26.02 8.45
C ALA A 497 20.77 -25.81 9.97
N PRO A 498 21.90 -25.50 10.62
CA PRO A 498 21.90 -25.16 12.04
C PRO A 498 21.05 -23.90 12.28
N THR A 499 20.13 -23.98 13.24
CA THR A 499 19.24 -22.89 13.64
C THR A 499 19.91 -22.01 14.69
N ASN A 500 20.30 -20.79 14.31
CA ASN A 500 20.95 -19.82 15.22
C ASN A 500 20.00 -18.69 15.66
N ALA A 501 18.69 -18.90 15.62
CA ALA A 501 17.71 -17.88 15.99
C ALA A 501 17.45 -17.88 17.50
N HIS A 502 17.58 -16.71 18.13
CA HIS A 502 17.31 -16.54 19.56
C HIS A 502 15.82 -16.43 19.89
N THR A 503 14.99 -15.94 18.95
CA THR A 503 13.56 -15.70 19.17
C THR A 503 12.75 -15.94 17.90
N TRP A 504 11.77 -16.84 17.97
CA TRP A 504 10.76 -17.05 16.92
C TRP A 504 9.46 -16.33 17.25
N THR A 505 8.77 -15.86 16.23
CA THR A 505 7.46 -15.17 16.37
C THR A 505 6.31 -15.97 15.76
N HIS A 506 6.61 -16.75 14.71
CA HIS A 506 5.63 -17.55 13.99
C HIS A 506 6.27 -18.87 13.53
N CYS A 507 5.43 -19.83 13.18
CA CYS A 507 5.80 -21.08 12.54
C CYS A 507 5.03 -21.27 11.24
N GLU A 508 5.72 -21.70 10.20
CA GLU A 508 5.10 -22.12 8.95
C GLU A 508 4.17 -23.31 9.21
N ILE A 509 2.99 -23.30 8.57
CA ILE A 509 1.98 -24.36 8.78
C ILE A 509 2.48 -25.65 8.16
N HIS A 510 2.91 -25.56 6.89
CA HIS A 510 3.63 -26.63 6.22
C HIS A 510 4.34 -26.07 4.98
N PRO A 511 5.65 -26.35 4.76
CA PRO A 511 6.40 -25.78 3.64
C PRO A 511 5.84 -26.07 2.23
N SER A 512 5.02 -27.12 2.06
CA SER A 512 4.39 -27.42 0.76
C SER A 512 3.30 -26.41 0.35
N MET A 513 2.78 -25.62 1.29
CA MET A 513 1.69 -24.67 1.04
C MET A 513 2.11 -23.46 0.19
N ILE A 514 3.42 -23.31 -0.05
CA ILE A 514 3.99 -22.31 -0.97
C ILE A 514 3.69 -22.63 -2.43
N LEU A 515 3.32 -23.87 -2.75
CA LEU A 515 3.04 -24.33 -4.11
C LEU A 515 1.67 -23.84 -4.59
N GLY A 516 1.49 -23.85 -5.91
CA GLY A 516 0.23 -23.55 -6.58
C GLY A 516 -0.63 -24.79 -6.78
N VAL A 517 -1.68 -24.65 -7.58
CA VAL A 517 -2.60 -25.75 -7.92
C VAL A 517 -2.06 -26.58 -9.09
N TRP A 518 -1.32 -25.91 -9.99
CA TRP A 518 -0.80 -26.37 -11.29
C TRP A 518 -1.86 -26.84 -12.29
#